data_AF-A0A1N7K8K5-F1
#
_entry.id   AF-A0A1N7K8K5-F1
#
_cell.length_a   1.000
_cell.length_b   1.000
_cell.length_c   1.000
_cell.angle_alpha   90.00
_cell.angle_beta   90.00
_cell.angle_gamma   90.00
#
_symmetry.space_group_name_H-M   'P 1'
#
loop_
_entity.id
_entity.type
_entity.pdbx_description
1 polymer ?
#
loop_
_entity_poly.entity_id
_entity_poly.type
_entity_poly.pdbx_seq_one_letter_code
_entity_poly.pdbx_strand_id
1 'polypeptide(L)'
;MNGTSTITATLNELEFLMSTIYPPAFMALGDGMALADIQRTVNAYSPVLEKAGVDFPSELVELYHWHNGSNREDIIGPVQLLSLEEALETWRALIDARDTEFPSDDWYYPSWIPFAESWSDSYLCIDAKGVAGGNRGQIVEFNRNRPSRTIQALYMRDWFQQVVDDYALEELTRTHGIPAGEEGEDGLYDYDPEEPPEGPNCHVRFFEAGE
;
A
#
# COMPACT_ATOMS: atom_id res chain seq x y z
N MET A 1 21.13 -4.43 17.32
CA MET A 1 21.61 -4.22 15.94
C MET A 1 20.37 -4.32 15.07
N ASN A 2 19.73 -3.20 14.76
CA ASN A 2 18.53 -3.21 13.93
C ASN A 2 19.02 -3.31 12.49
N GLY A 3 19.03 -4.53 11.95
CA GLY A 3 19.17 -4.70 10.51
C GLY A 3 17.96 -4.03 9.88
N THR A 4 18.17 -2.90 9.20
CA THR A 4 17.19 -2.33 8.28
C THR A 4 16.95 -3.41 7.25
N SER A 5 15.85 -4.12 7.44
CA SER A 5 15.57 -5.29 6.65
C SER A 5 14.91 -4.73 5.39
N THR A 6 15.67 -4.75 4.30
CA THR A 6 15.30 -4.16 3.01
C THR A 6 14.09 -4.87 2.42
N ILE A 7 13.19 -4.15 1.76
CA ILE A 7 12.07 -4.72 0.99
C ILE A 7 12.49 -5.13 -0.43
N THR A 8 13.66 -4.67 -0.90
CA THR A 8 14.17 -4.89 -2.27
C THR A 8 14.09 -6.35 -2.75
N ALA A 9 14.38 -7.33 -1.89
CA ALA A 9 14.33 -8.74 -2.31
C ALA A 9 12.91 -9.17 -2.71
N THR A 10 11.91 -8.79 -1.91
CA THR A 10 10.49 -9.06 -2.19
C THR A 10 10.00 -8.30 -3.41
N LEU A 11 10.45 -7.05 -3.60
CA LEU A 11 10.10 -6.26 -4.79
C LEU A 11 10.62 -6.88 -6.09
N ASN A 12 11.87 -7.37 -6.09
CA ASN A 12 12.45 -8.04 -7.26
C ASN A 12 11.72 -9.36 -7.59
N GLU A 13 11.28 -10.08 -6.57
CA GLU A 13 10.48 -11.30 -6.76
C GLU A 13 9.10 -10.98 -7.35
N LEU A 14 8.44 -9.94 -6.83
CA LEU A 14 7.18 -9.44 -7.38
C LEU A 14 7.33 -9.03 -8.85
N GLU A 15 8.37 -8.27 -9.18
CA GLU A 15 8.65 -7.85 -10.57
C GLU A 15 8.79 -9.07 -11.51
N PHE A 16 9.54 -10.08 -11.07
CA PHE A 16 9.71 -11.31 -11.83
C PHE A 16 8.37 -12.02 -12.08
N LEU A 17 7.54 -12.16 -11.03
CA LEU A 17 6.23 -12.79 -11.12
C LEU A 17 5.27 -11.98 -12.01
N MET A 18 5.19 -10.66 -11.84
CA MET A 18 4.36 -9.79 -12.68
C MET A 18 4.76 -9.91 -14.15
N SER A 19 6.07 -9.88 -14.46
CA SER A 19 6.55 -10.00 -15.84
C SER A 19 6.23 -11.36 -16.49
N THR A 20 6.06 -12.41 -15.68
CA THR A 20 5.83 -13.79 -16.14
C THR A 20 4.34 -14.13 -16.20
N ILE A 21 3.58 -13.73 -15.19
CA ILE A 21 2.20 -14.16 -14.94
C ILE A 21 1.20 -13.10 -15.39
N TYR A 22 1.50 -11.81 -15.22
CA TYR A 22 0.63 -10.70 -15.63
C TYR A 22 1.42 -9.55 -16.27
N PRO A 23 1.94 -9.75 -17.49
CA PRO A 23 2.73 -8.74 -18.19
C PRO A 23 2.10 -7.34 -18.27
N PRO A 24 0.75 -7.17 -18.39
CA PRO A 24 0.14 -5.85 -18.36
C PRO A 24 0.47 -5.04 -17.10
N ALA A 25 0.36 -5.62 -15.90
CA ALA A 25 0.68 -4.90 -14.66
C ALA A 25 2.18 -4.57 -14.59
N PHE A 26 3.06 -5.48 -15.02
CA PHE A 26 4.49 -5.19 -15.10
C PHE A 26 4.78 -4.01 -16.04
N MET A 27 4.18 -4.01 -17.24
CA MET A 27 4.36 -2.95 -18.24
C MET A 27 3.80 -1.59 -17.80
N ALA A 28 2.93 -1.59 -16.79
CA ALA A 28 2.36 -0.38 -16.23
C ALA A 28 3.21 0.23 -15.11
N LEU A 29 4.18 -0.49 -14.55
CA LEU A 29 5.06 0.05 -13.53
C LEU A 29 5.89 1.22 -14.09
N GLY A 30 5.88 2.34 -13.38
CA GLY A 30 6.69 3.51 -13.73
C GLY A 30 8.16 3.25 -13.49
N ASP A 31 9.04 3.86 -14.28
CA ASP A 31 10.49 3.75 -14.07
C ASP A 31 10.88 4.12 -12.63
N GLY A 32 11.81 3.37 -12.04
CA GLY A 32 12.38 3.69 -10.74
C GLY A 32 13.11 5.04 -10.73
N MET A 33 13.00 5.77 -9.62
CA MET A 33 13.62 7.08 -9.47
C MET A 33 15.06 6.97 -8.95
N ALA A 34 15.96 7.84 -9.41
CA ALA A 34 17.27 7.97 -8.80
C ALA A 34 17.15 8.55 -7.37
N LEU A 35 17.98 8.09 -6.43
CA LEU A 35 17.93 8.54 -5.02
C LEU A 35 18.03 10.07 -4.87
N ALA A 36 18.82 10.74 -5.72
CA ALA A 36 18.93 12.20 -5.71
C ALA A 36 17.64 12.90 -6.14
N ASP A 37 16.86 12.28 -7.02
CA ASP A 37 15.58 12.80 -7.49
C ASP A 37 14.49 12.56 -6.44
N ILE A 38 14.45 11.38 -5.82
CA ILE A 38 13.58 11.09 -4.66
C ILE A 38 13.83 12.12 -3.57
N GLN A 39 15.09 12.33 -3.18
CA GLN A 39 15.45 13.29 -2.14
C GLN A 39 15.02 14.71 -2.50
N ARG A 40 15.19 15.12 -3.76
CA ARG A 40 14.79 16.46 -4.22
C ARG A 40 13.28 16.63 -4.13
N THR A 41 12.51 15.64 -4.57
CA THR A 41 11.05 15.66 -4.54
C THR A 41 10.55 15.69 -3.10
N VAL A 42 11.05 14.80 -2.23
CA VAL A 42 10.69 14.80 -0.79
C VAL A 42 11.03 16.13 -0.12
N ASN A 43 12.19 16.73 -0.44
CA ASN A 43 12.59 18.03 0.11
C ASN A 43 11.65 19.16 -0.29
N ALA A 44 11.01 19.10 -1.47
CA ALA A 44 10.02 20.07 -1.88
C ALA A 44 8.76 20.04 -0.99
N TYR A 45 8.53 18.93 -0.29
CA TYR A 45 7.41 18.71 0.64
C TYR A 45 7.82 18.80 2.12
N SER A 46 9.00 19.37 2.44
CA SER A 46 9.46 19.48 3.84
C SER A 46 8.42 20.07 4.83
N PRO A 47 7.58 21.06 4.47
CA PRO A 47 6.55 21.55 5.38
C PRO A 47 5.51 20.49 5.77
N VAL A 48 5.22 19.55 4.87
CA VAL A 48 4.29 18.43 5.13
C VAL A 48 4.91 17.45 6.14
N LEU A 49 6.19 17.10 5.94
CA LEU A 49 6.94 16.27 6.88
C LEU A 49 7.03 16.92 8.27
N GLU A 50 7.30 18.22 8.32
CA GLU A 50 7.34 19.00 9.56
C GLU A 50 5.97 19.04 10.27
N LYS A 51 4.88 19.29 9.54
CA LYS A 51 3.51 19.26 10.08
C LYS A 51 3.13 17.89 10.61
N ALA A 52 3.55 16.82 9.94
CA ALA A 52 3.35 15.44 10.40
C ALA A 52 4.30 15.02 11.54
N GLY A 53 5.41 15.74 11.70
CA GLY A 53 6.49 15.42 12.64
C GLY A 53 7.10 14.05 12.38
N VAL A 54 7.35 13.71 11.12
CA VAL A 54 7.96 12.43 10.69
C VAL A 54 9.08 12.68 9.68
N ASP A 55 10.04 11.75 9.64
CA ASP A 55 10.95 11.61 8.51
C ASP A 55 10.30 10.79 7.40
N PHE A 56 10.76 10.95 6.16
CA PHE A 56 10.31 10.10 5.05
C PHE A 56 10.82 8.66 5.24
N PRO A 57 9.95 7.64 5.29
CA PRO A 57 10.34 6.25 5.53
C PRO A 57 11.30 5.71 4.47
N SER A 58 12.32 4.97 4.92
CA SER A 58 13.28 4.27 4.04
C SER A 58 12.60 3.27 3.11
N GLU A 59 11.53 2.64 3.57
CA GLU A 59 10.74 1.66 2.84
C GLU A 59 10.06 2.31 1.62
N LEU A 60 9.61 3.57 1.75
CA LEU A 60 9.10 4.34 0.61
C LEU A 60 10.23 4.74 -0.33
N VAL A 61 11.42 5.07 0.18
CA VAL A 61 12.59 5.32 -0.69
C VAL A 61 12.92 4.07 -1.52
N GLU A 62 12.90 2.88 -0.92
CA GLU A 62 13.11 1.62 -1.63
C GLU A 62 12.00 1.36 -2.68
N LEU A 63 10.74 1.61 -2.34
CA LEU A 63 9.60 1.50 -3.25
C LEU A 63 9.78 2.40 -4.48
N TYR A 64 10.00 3.70 -4.28
CA TYR A 64 10.13 4.67 -5.38
C TYR A 64 11.45 4.53 -6.16
N HIS A 65 12.48 3.93 -5.55
CA HIS A 65 13.70 3.57 -6.26
C HIS A 65 13.49 2.37 -7.19
N TRP A 66 12.59 1.46 -6.82
CA TRP A 66 12.19 0.31 -7.64
C TRP A 66 11.27 0.76 -8.78
N HIS A 67 10.09 1.30 -8.47
CA HIS A 67 9.14 1.83 -9.45
C HIS A 67 8.41 3.06 -8.94
N ASN A 68 8.21 4.04 -9.81
CA ASN A 68 7.53 5.28 -9.47
C ASN A 68 6.02 5.20 -9.78
N GLY A 69 5.31 4.34 -9.05
CA GLY A 69 3.88 4.11 -9.25
C GLY A 69 3.57 3.07 -10.33
N SER A 70 2.29 2.87 -10.62
CA SER A 70 1.78 1.87 -11.59
C SER A 70 1.00 2.48 -12.75
N ASN A 71 1.22 3.77 -13.06
CA ASN A 71 0.54 4.48 -14.14
C ASN A 71 -1.00 4.32 -14.17
N ARG A 72 -1.61 4.19 -12.98
CA ARG A 72 -3.07 3.98 -12.78
C ARG A 72 -3.60 2.62 -13.21
N GLU A 73 -2.72 1.65 -13.40
CA GLU A 73 -3.10 0.25 -13.56
C GLU A 73 -2.99 -0.47 -12.23
N ASP A 74 -3.83 -1.47 -12.05
CA ASP A 74 -3.86 -2.26 -10.83
C ASP A 74 -2.67 -3.24 -10.82
N ILE A 75 -1.94 -3.28 -9.71
CA ILE A 75 -0.83 -4.22 -9.50
C ILE A 75 -1.29 -5.51 -8.84
N ILE A 76 -2.38 -5.48 -8.07
CA ILE A 76 -3.04 -6.62 -7.44
C ILE A 76 -4.45 -6.18 -7.01
N GLY A 77 -5.47 -6.98 -7.31
CA GLY A 77 -6.85 -6.57 -7.08
C GLY A 77 -7.11 -5.17 -7.67
N PRO A 78 -7.69 -4.22 -6.92
CA PRO A 78 -7.88 -2.82 -7.33
C PRO A 78 -6.75 -1.86 -6.87
N VAL A 79 -5.60 -2.40 -6.44
CA VAL A 79 -4.53 -1.59 -5.84
C VAL A 79 -3.64 -0.96 -6.91
N GLN A 80 -3.55 0.36 -6.90
CA GLN A 80 -2.71 1.18 -7.79
C GLN A 80 -1.61 1.86 -6.99
N LEU A 81 -0.35 1.66 -7.38
CA LEU A 81 0.77 2.37 -6.75
C LEU A 81 0.76 3.82 -7.20
N LEU A 82 0.74 4.74 -6.25
CA LEU A 82 0.89 6.17 -6.51
C LEU A 82 2.33 6.45 -6.91
N SER A 83 2.56 7.36 -7.85
CA SER A 83 3.89 7.96 -8.01
C SER A 83 4.26 8.76 -6.75
N LEU A 84 5.55 9.05 -6.56
CA LEU A 84 6.03 9.83 -5.42
C LEU A 84 5.35 11.21 -5.33
N GLU A 85 5.13 11.86 -6.46
CA GLU A 85 4.47 13.17 -6.50
C GLU A 85 2.99 13.06 -6.12
N GLU A 86 2.27 12.06 -6.66
CA GLU A 86 0.88 11.80 -6.30
C GLU A 86 0.73 11.43 -4.82
N ALA A 87 1.62 10.61 -4.27
CA ALA A 87 1.63 10.24 -2.87
C ALA A 87 1.83 11.45 -1.95
N LEU A 88 2.83 12.29 -2.23
CA LEU A 88 3.11 13.48 -1.43
C LEU A 88 2.01 14.54 -1.54
N GLU A 89 1.42 14.71 -2.73
CA GLU A 89 0.31 15.64 -2.94
C GLU A 89 -0.98 15.16 -2.26
N THR A 90 -1.27 13.86 -2.36
CA THR A 90 -2.37 13.21 -1.62
C THR A 90 -2.15 13.38 -0.12
N TRP A 91 -0.94 13.12 0.37
CA TRP A 91 -0.60 13.27 1.78
C TRP A 91 -0.83 14.70 2.28
N ARG A 92 -0.37 15.70 1.52
CA ARG A 92 -0.62 17.11 1.80
C ARG A 92 -2.12 17.40 1.89
N ALA A 93 -2.90 16.96 0.91
CA ALA A 93 -4.34 17.17 0.86
C ALA A 93 -5.07 16.51 2.04
N LEU A 94 -4.68 15.29 2.44
CA LEU A 94 -5.25 14.60 3.60
C LEU A 94 -4.91 15.31 4.91
N ILE A 95 -3.69 15.81 5.05
CA ILE A 95 -3.28 16.62 6.22
C ILE A 95 -4.04 17.94 6.29
N ASP A 96 -4.29 18.59 5.15
CA ASP A 96 -5.09 19.82 5.12
C ASP A 96 -6.56 19.54 5.44
N ALA A 97 -7.13 18.46 4.88
CA ALA A 97 -8.50 18.02 5.15
C ALA A 97 -8.74 17.63 6.61
N ARG A 98 -7.72 17.19 7.34
CA ARG A 98 -7.82 16.90 8.77
C ARG A 98 -8.27 18.11 9.58
N ASP A 99 -7.85 19.32 9.21
CA ASP A 99 -8.14 20.54 9.96
C ASP A 99 -9.49 21.17 9.56
N THR A 100 -10.10 20.73 8.45
CA THR A 100 -11.27 21.41 7.85
C THR A 100 -12.45 20.51 7.49
N GLU A 101 -12.22 19.23 7.22
CA GLU A 101 -13.21 18.32 6.62
C GLU A 101 -13.48 17.07 7.46
N PHE A 102 -12.48 16.55 8.18
CA PHE A 102 -12.66 15.29 8.89
C PHE A 102 -13.46 15.45 10.20
N PRO A 103 -14.29 14.45 10.56
CA PRO A 103 -15.15 14.52 11.74
C PRO A 103 -14.43 14.68 13.08
N SER A 104 -13.19 14.20 13.19
CA SER A 104 -12.43 14.17 14.44
C SER A 104 -10.91 14.15 14.20
N ASP A 105 -10.13 14.51 15.23
CA ASP A 105 -8.67 14.60 15.17
C ASP A 105 -7.96 13.27 14.89
N ASP A 106 -8.62 12.16 15.23
CA ASP A 106 -8.17 10.78 15.07
C ASP A 106 -8.75 10.10 13.81
N TRP A 107 -9.52 10.83 13.00
CA TRP A 107 -10.02 10.34 11.71
C TRP A 107 -8.88 10.00 10.77
N TYR A 108 -7.84 10.83 10.79
CA TYR A 108 -6.63 10.65 10.00
C TYR A 108 -5.43 11.14 10.80
N TYR A 109 -4.37 10.33 10.81
CA TYR A 109 -3.13 10.69 11.48
C TYR A 109 -2.12 11.21 10.44
N PRO A 110 -1.54 12.41 10.64
CA PRO A 110 -0.54 12.95 9.72
C PRO A 110 0.67 12.04 9.47
N SER A 111 0.94 11.07 10.35
CA SER A 111 2.01 10.08 10.16
C SER A 111 1.65 8.92 9.23
N TRP A 112 0.43 8.87 8.68
CA TRP A 112 0.00 7.86 7.72
C TRP A 112 0.27 8.34 6.29
N ILE A 113 1.38 7.91 5.70
CA ILE A 113 1.80 8.40 4.38
C ILE A 113 1.21 7.46 3.31
N PRO A 114 0.32 7.94 2.43
CA PRO A 114 -0.26 7.12 1.37
C PRO A 114 0.83 6.71 0.37
N PHE A 115 0.77 5.47 -0.12
CA PHE A 115 1.65 4.98 -1.19
C PHE A 115 0.89 4.24 -2.30
N ALA A 116 -0.36 3.85 -2.05
CA ALA A 116 -1.24 3.26 -3.03
C ALA A 116 -2.70 3.70 -2.82
N GLU A 117 -3.48 3.69 -3.89
CA GLU A 117 -4.94 3.79 -3.86
C GLU A 117 -5.50 2.37 -4.01
N SER A 118 -6.38 1.92 -3.11
CA SER A 118 -7.04 0.60 -3.19
C SER A 118 -8.44 0.67 -3.76
N TRP A 119 -9.16 1.75 -3.48
CA TRP A 119 -10.51 2.01 -3.96
C TRP A 119 -10.72 3.52 -3.99
N SER A 120 -11.82 3.98 -4.58
CA SER A 120 -12.16 5.40 -4.57
C SER A 120 -12.14 5.96 -3.13
N ASP A 121 -11.34 7.00 -2.93
CA ASP A 121 -11.10 7.63 -1.63
C ASP A 121 -10.51 6.71 -0.55
N SER A 122 -9.89 5.59 -0.95
CA SER A 122 -9.25 4.61 -0.05
C SER A 122 -7.79 4.43 -0.40
N TYR A 123 -6.94 4.55 0.62
CA TYR A 123 -5.51 4.56 0.47
C TYR A 123 -4.86 3.52 1.38
N LEU A 124 -3.84 2.86 0.86
CA LEU A 124 -2.88 2.14 1.69
C LEU A 124 -1.81 3.15 2.13
N CYS A 125 -1.65 3.24 3.45
CA CYS A 125 -0.75 4.17 4.10
C CYS A 125 0.31 3.41 4.89
N ILE A 126 1.56 3.86 4.83
CA ILE A 126 2.57 3.47 5.81
C ILE A 126 2.41 4.32 7.07
N ASP A 127 2.24 3.67 8.22
CA ASP A 127 2.18 4.34 9.51
C ASP A 127 3.59 4.57 10.06
N ALA A 128 4.11 5.77 9.79
CA ALA A 128 5.48 6.16 10.11
C ALA A 128 5.75 6.28 11.63
N LYS A 129 4.72 6.26 12.47
CA LYS A 129 4.83 6.33 13.94
C LYS A 129 4.29 5.10 14.66
N GLY A 130 3.55 4.23 13.99
CA GLY A 130 2.87 3.08 14.58
C GLY A 130 1.68 3.46 15.45
N VAL A 131 1.02 4.59 15.18
CA VAL A 131 -0.11 5.07 15.99
C VAL A 131 -1.34 4.15 15.93
N ALA A 132 -1.53 3.39 14.84
CA ALA A 132 -2.69 2.50 14.72
C ALA A 132 -2.55 1.19 15.53
N GLY A 133 -1.33 0.71 15.74
CA GLY A 133 -1.08 -0.69 16.13
C GLY A 133 0.16 -0.93 16.98
N GLY A 134 0.97 0.10 17.20
CA GLY A 134 2.22 0.05 17.96
C GLY A 134 3.46 -0.27 17.14
N ASN A 135 3.33 -0.65 15.86
CA ASN A 135 4.46 -0.98 15.00
C ASN A 135 4.72 0.15 14.00
N ARG A 136 5.90 0.78 14.08
CA ARG A 136 6.35 1.73 13.05
C ARG A 136 6.55 0.99 11.73
N GLY A 137 5.99 1.52 10.65
CA GLY A 137 6.12 0.95 9.29
C GLY A 137 5.04 -0.08 8.92
N GLN A 138 4.05 -0.28 9.80
CA GLN A 138 2.87 -1.08 9.47
C GLN A 138 2.03 -0.41 8.38
N ILE A 139 1.26 -1.22 7.65
CA ILE A 139 0.40 -0.78 6.56
C ILE A 139 -1.03 -0.67 7.07
N VAL A 140 -1.64 0.49 6.87
CA VAL A 140 -2.99 0.82 7.31
C VAL A 140 -3.82 1.16 6.08
N GLU A 141 -5.02 0.60 5.99
CA GLU A 141 -6.01 1.08 5.04
C GLU A 141 -6.82 2.23 5.64
N PHE A 142 -6.87 3.33 4.91
CA PHE A 142 -7.59 4.53 5.27
C PHE A 142 -8.60 4.87 4.17
N ASN A 143 -9.89 4.89 4.51
CA ASN A 143 -10.93 5.42 3.65
C ASN A 143 -11.38 6.79 4.17
N ARG A 144 -11.39 7.79 3.29
CA ARG A 144 -11.76 9.19 3.62
C ARG A 144 -13.16 9.31 4.22
N ASN A 145 -14.08 8.49 3.74
CA ASN A 145 -15.53 8.58 3.97
C ASN A 145 -16.06 7.54 4.96
N ARG A 146 -15.22 6.63 5.46
CA ARG A 146 -15.60 5.59 6.43
C ARG A 146 -14.79 5.72 7.71
N PRO A 147 -15.35 5.39 8.89
CA PRO A 147 -14.62 5.42 10.17
C PRO A 147 -13.72 4.20 10.39
N SER A 148 -14.01 3.08 9.72
CA SER A 148 -13.28 1.82 9.91
C SER A 148 -11.84 1.89 9.38
N ARG A 149 -10.92 1.26 10.10
CA ARG A 149 -9.51 1.15 9.77
C ARG A 149 -9.05 -0.29 9.94
N THR A 150 -8.14 -0.70 9.08
CA THR A 150 -7.56 -2.04 9.12
C THR A 150 -6.03 -1.95 9.03
N ILE A 151 -5.35 -2.76 9.83
CA ILE A 151 -3.91 -2.99 9.68
C ILE A 151 -3.74 -4.15 8.71
N GLN A 152 -3.29 -3.82 7.51
CA GLN A 152 -3.12 -4.73 6.36
C GLN A 152 -1.83 -5.55 6.45
N ALA A 153 -0.82 -5.04 7.17
CA ALA A 153 0.41 -5.75 7.47
C ALA A 153 1.19 -5.06 8.60
N LEU A 154 2.01 -5.81 9.34
CA LEU A 154 2.87 -5.24 10.38
C LEU A 154 4.10 -4.50 9.83
N TYR A 155 4.50 -4.85 8.61
CA TYR A 155 5.60 -4.22 7.89
C TYR A 155 5.29 -4.16 6.40
N MET A 156 5.82 -3.16 5.69
CA MET A 156 5.68 -3.04 4.23
C MET A 156 6.18 -4.29 3.48
N ARG A 157 7.23 -4.95 3.97
CA ARG A 157 7.69 -6.22 3.37
C ARG A 157 6.60 -7.28 3.40
N ASP A 158 5.93 -7.43 4.53
CA ASP A 158 4.93 -8.47 4.71
C ASP A 158 3.71 -8.21 3.81
N TRP A 159 3.39 -6.94 3.56
CA TRP A 159 2.36 -6.58 2.58
C TRP A 159 2.77 -7.01 1.16
N PHE A 160 3.97 -6.62 0.70
CA PHE A 160 4.46 -7.04 -0.62
C PHE A 160 4.68 -8.55 -0.73
N GLN A 161 5.03 -9.24 0.36
CA GLN A 161 5.16 -10.70 0.36
C GLN A 161 3.81 -11.38 0.12
N GLN A 162 2.72 -10.83 0.67
CA GLN A 162 1.38 -11.33 0.37
C GLN A 162 1.05 -11.16 -1.10
N VAL A 163 1.39 -10.01 -1.69
CA VAL A 163 1.21 -9.80 -3.14
C VAL A 163 1.99 -10.84 -3.95
N VAL A 164 3.24 -11.12 -3.57
CA VAL A 164 4.05 -12.20 -4.19
C VAL A 164 3.34 -13.56 -4.08
N ASP A 165 2.85 -13.90 -2.90
CA ASP A 165 2.18 -15.17 -2.63
C ASP A 165 0.88 -15.30 -3.46
N ASP A 166 0.12 -14.22 -3.62
CA ASP A 166 -1.10 -14.16 -4.44
C ASP A 166 -0.78 -14.41 -5.92
N TYR A 167 0.25 -13.75 -6.47
CA TYR A 167 0.73 -14.00 -7.83
C TYR A 167 1.16 -15.45 -8.03
N ALA A 168 1.91 -16.02 -7.08
CA ALA A 168 2.35 -17.40 -7.14
C ALA A 168 1.17 -18.39 -7.09
N LEU A 169 0.12 -18.08 -6.32
CA LEU A 169 -1.10 -18.88 -6.28
C LEU A 169 -1.87 -18.82 -7.61
N GLU A 170 -1.95 -17.65 -8.25
CA GLU A 170 -2.55 -17.53 -9.58
C GLU A 170 -1.81 -18.38 -10.63
N GLU A 171 -0.47 -18.40 -10.59
CA GLU A 171 0.34 -19.24 -11.47
C GLU A 171 0.04 -20.73 -11.27
N LEU A 172 -0.03 -21.17 -10.02
CA LEU A 172 -0.36 -22.55 -9.67
C LEU A 172 -1.76 -22.94 -10.15
N THR A 173 -2.74 -22.04 -10.00
CA THR A 173 -4.11 -22.22 -10.45
C THR A 173 -4.17 -22.37 -11.98
N ARG A 174 -3.50 -21.48 -12.73
CA ARG A 174 -3.45 -21.54 -14.21
C ARG A 174 -2.71 -22.77 -14.73
N THR A 175 -1.65 -23.21 -14.04
CA THR A 175 -0.77 -24.29 -14.51
C THR A 175 -1.27 -25.68 -14.13
N HIS A 176 -1.87 -25.83 -12.94
CA HIS A 176 -2.22 -27.14 -12.37
C HIS A 176 -3.72 -27.35 -12.18
N GLY A 177 -4.57 -26.35 -12.46
CA GLY A 177 -6.02 -26.48 -12.31
C GLY A 177 -6.46 -26.78 -10.88
N ILE A 178 -5.66 -26.40 -9.88
CA ILE A 178 -6.06 -26.46 -8.48
C ILE A 178 -6.91 -25.21 -8.25
N PRO A 179 -8.23 -25.34 -8.02
CA PRO A 179 -9.09 -24.18 -7.80
C PRO A 179 -8.67 -23.52 -6.48
N ALA A 180 -8.54 -22.19 -6.51
CA ALA A 180 -8.33 -21.40 -5.30
C ALA A 180 -9.65 -21.43 -4.48
N GLY A 181 -9.78 -22.39 -3.56
CA GLY A 181 -11.05 -22.58 -2.83
C GLY A 181 -12.17 -23.15 -3.72
N GLU A 182 -13.27 -23.60 -3.12
CA GLU A 182 -14.39 -24.16 -3.88
C GLU A 182 -15.00 -23.09 -4.81
N GLU A 183 -15.08 -23.38 -6.12
CA GLU A 183 -15.85 -22.57 -7.07
C GLU A 183 -17.29 -22.44 -6.56
N GLY A 184 -17.78 -21.20 -6.42
CA GLY A 184 -19.22 -20.95 -6.30
C GLY A 184 -19.96 -21.51 -7.53
N GLU A 185 -21.25 -21.85 -7.38
CA GLU A 185 -22.06 -22.54 -8.39
C GLU A 185 -22.15 -21.84 -9.77
N ASP A 186 -21.64 -20.62 -9.92
CA ASP A 186 -21.65 -19.84 -11.16
C ASP A 186 -20.29 -19.74 -11.88
N GLY A 187 -19.22 -20.34 -11.34
CA GLY A 187 -17.89 -20.34 -11.95
C GLY A 187 -17.20 -18.97 -11.95
N LEU A 188 -17.71 -18.02 -11.15
CA LEU A 188 -16.99 -16.83 -10.75
C LEU A 188 -16.47 -17.06 -9.33
N TYR A 189 -15.26 -16.57 -9.05
CA TYR A 189 -14.89 -16.37 -7.66
C TYR A 189 -15.94 -15.43 -7.07
N ASP A 190 -16.52 -15.81 -5.92
CA ASP A 190 -17.29 -14.90 -5.06
C ASP A 190 -16.32 -13.82 -4.52
N TYR A 191 -15.80 -12.97 -5.42
CA TYR A 191 -15.16 -11.74 -5.07
C TYR A 191 -16.29 -10.81 -4.67
N ASP A 192 -16.61 -10.80 -3.37
CA ASP A 192 -17.41 -9.73 -2.81
C ASP A 192 -16.53 -8.48 -2.76
N PRO A 193 -16.79 -7.44 -3.56
CA PRO A 193 -16.02 -6.20 -3.53
C PRO A 193 -16.15 -5.44 -2.20
N GLU A 194 -17.09 -5.82 -1.34
CA GLU A 194 -17.23 -5.34 0.04
C GLU A 194 -16.46 -6.20 1.06
N GLU A 195 -16.03 -7.40 0.68
CA GLU A 195 -15.25 -8.30 1.53
C GLU A 195 -13.76 -8.10 1.23
N PRO A 196 -12.98 -7.58 2.19
CA PRO A 196 -11.57 -7.32 1.96
C PRO A 196 -10.81 -8.63 1.71
N PRO A 197 -9.72 -8.62 0.92
CA PRO A 197 -9.01 -9.85 0.57
C PRO A 197 -8.53 -10.58 1.83
N GLU A 198 -9.06 -11.78 2.09
CA GLU A 198 -8.69 -12.60 3.25
C GLU A 198 -7.39 -13.39 2.98
N GLY A 199 -6.25 -12.74 3.22
CA GLY A 199 -4.95 -13.38 3.35
C GLY A 199 -4.55 -13.56 4.82
N PRO A 200 -3.62 -14.49 5.16
CA PRO A 200 -3.23 -14.78 6.55
C PRO A 200 -2.67 -13.60 7.34
N ASN A 201 -2.41 -12.45 6.69
CA ASN A 201 -2.00 -11.20 7.33
C ASN A 201 -2.81 -9.96 6.90
N CYS A 202 -3.85 -10.09 6.07
CA CYS A 202 -4.59 -8.94 5.53
C CYS A 202 -5.35 -8.14 6.61
N HIS A 203 -5.62 -8.75 7.77
CA HIS A 203 -6.30 -8.07 8.87
C HIS A 203 -5.68 -8.42 10.22
N VAL A 204 -4.52 -7.83 10.50
CA VAL A 204 -3.87 -8.02 11.80
C VAL A 204 -4.68 -7.36 12.93
N ARG A 205 -5.42 -6.28 12.61
CA ARG A 205 -6.26 -5.56 13.57
C ARG A 205 -7.28 -4.66 12.88
N PHE A 206 -8.50 -4.63 13.42
CA PHE A 206 -9.57 -3.67 13.09
C PHE A 206 -9.71 -2.62 14.20
N PHE A 207 -9.99 -1.37 13.83
CA PHE A 207 -10.36 -0.31 14.78
C PHE A 207 -11.21 0.77 14.08
N GLU A 208 -12.00 1.53 14.84
CA GLU A 208 -12.76 2.66 14.33
C GLU A 208 -12.13 3.99 14.76
N ALA A 209 -12.25 5.03 13.92
CA ALA A 209 -11.94 6.39 14.32
C ALA A 209 -13.04 6.93 15.26
N GLY A 210 -12.64 7.64 16.32
CA GLY A 210 -13.52 8.27 17.29
C GLY A 210 -13.80 7.45 18.57
N GLU A 211 -13.15 6.30 18.75
CA GLU A 211 -13.28 5.42 19.93
C GLU A 211 -12.20 5.62 21.01
#